data_AF-A0A7X7BBR1-F1
#
_entry.id   AF-A0A7X7BBR1-F1
#
_cell.length_a   1.000
_cell.length_b   1.000
_cell.length_c   1.000
_cell.angle_alpha   90.00
_cell.angle_beta   90.00
_cell.angle_gamma   90.00
#
_symmetry.space_group_name_H-M   'P 1'
#
loop_
_entity.id
_entity.type
_entity.pdbx_description
1 polymer ?
#
loop_
_entity_poly.entity_id
_entity_poly.type
_entity_poly.pdbx_seq_one_letter_code
_entity_poly.pdbx_strand_id
1 'polypeptide(L)'
;MQLTRYLYRWYRDEYDFIRFNETAKHQLWLREVKAESDPEDESRYLEVVFPATGVMVTLKKTDYTIPELRLKVQSGGYRINQLCRDTCSHQVRQRDYAVMDINIEALYERLFETRLERVYPDADLRGHLRDAALRQIAETGSHAATGERKREPVTLFIAPFQSIANEVWVFWEEGKLLWRFTSDIDLARPAVWQHDTVRVRMYDTLKQTVVSHEERPCDDRFATRDQIGRALYNCIILGSKLTVPPASQ
;
A
#
# COMPACT_ATOMS: atom_id res chain seq x y z
N MET A 1 -6.93 6.11 13.47
CA MET A 1 -8.03 5.76 12.54
C MET A 1 -7.54 5.44 11.12
N GLN A 2 -6.67 6.23 10.50
CA GLN A 2 -6.19 5.92 9.13
C GLN A 2 -5.42 4.59 9.06
N LEU A 3 -4.54 4.31 10.04
CA LEU A 3 -3.78 3.05 10.11
C LEU A 3 -4.69 1.83 10.22
N THR A 4 -5.61 1.83 11.18
CA THR A 4 -6.53 0.71 11.41
C THR A 4 -7.41 0.44 10.18
N ARG A 5 -7.86 1.50 9.48
CA ARG A 5 -8.61 1.37 8.23
C ARG A 5 -7.76 0.80 7.10
N TYR A 6 -6.53 1.27 6.95
CA TYR A 6 -5.60 0.73 5.96
C TYR A 6 -5.36 -0.77 6.19
N LEU A 7 -5.05 -1.15 7.43
CA LEU A 7 -4.86 -2.55 7.80
C LEU A 7 -6.11 -3.38 7.51
N TYR A 8 -7.29 -2.89 7.88
CA TYR A 8 -8.56 -3.57 7.60
C TYR A 8 -8.81 -3.80 6.10
N ARG A 9 -8.52 -2.79 5.25
CA ARG A 9 -8.80 -2.87 3.81
C ARG A 9 -7.77 -3.68 3.03
N TRP A 10 -6.51 -3.60 3.41
CA TRP A 10 -5.40 -4.04 2.57
C TRP A 10 -4.57 -5.16 3.16
N TYR A 11 -4.60 -5.33 4.48
CA TYR A 11 -3.60 -6.14 5.16
C TYR A 11 -4.15 -7.24 6.07
N ARG A 12 -5.36 -7.12 6.62
CA ARG A 12 -5.89 -8.15 7.50
C ARG A 12 -6.27 -9.40 6.73
N ASP A 13 -5.76 -10.55 7.15
CA ASP A 13 -5.95 -11.86 6.50
C ASP A 13 -6.82 -12.77 7.38
N GLU A 14 -7.40 -13.83 6.80
CA GLU A 14 -8.09 -14.89 7.53
C GLU A 14 -7.17 -15.55 8.58
N TYR A 15 -5.88 -15.65 8.27
CA TYR A 15 -4.86 -16.18 9.19
C TYR A 15 -4.62 -15.30 10.42
N ASP A 16 -4.93 -14.01 10.39
CA ASP A 16 -4.80 -13.13 11.55
C ASP A 16 -5.82 -13.50 12.65
N PHE A 17 -6.94 -14.14 12.27
CA PHE A 17 -7.93 -14.64 13.22
C PHE A 17 -7.49 -15.94 13.91
N ILE A 18 -6.65 -16.75 13.25
CA ILE A 18 -6.14 -18.00 13.83
C ILE A 18 -5.17 -17.70 14.98
N ARG A 19 -4.37 -16.63 14.86
CA ARG A 19 -3.39 -16.21 15.87
C ARG A 19 -3.94 -15.18 16.86
N PHE A 20 -5.27 -15.04 16.93
CA PHE A 20 -5.90 -13.98 17.69
C PHE A 20 -5.76 -14.19 19.21
N ASN A 21 -5.08 -13.25 19.88
CA ASN A 21 -4.95 -13.23 21.32
C ASN A 21 -6.07 -12.41 21.95
N GLU A 22 -7.09 -13.11 22.47
CA GLU A 22 -8.24 -12.54 23.17
C GLU A 22 -7.86 -11.65 24.36
N THR A 23 -6.79 -11.98 25.08
CA THR A 23 -6.38 -11.21 26.28
C THR A 23 -5.79 -9.85 25.93
N ALA A 24 -5.25 -9.70 24.73
CA ALA A 24 -4.61 -8.48 24.24
C ALA A 24 -5.48 -7.73 23.21
N LYS A 25 -6.72 -8.16 22.95
CA LYS A 25 -7.59 -7.59 21.89
C LYS A 25 -7.94 -6.11 22.08
N HIS A 26 -7.92 -5.65 23.31
CA HIS A 26 -8.18 -4.26 23.68
C HIS A 26 -6.89 -3.44 23.82
N GLN A 27 -5.74 -3.94 23.35
CA GLN A 27 -4.47 -3.26 23.53
C GLN A 27 -3.86 -2.86 22.19
N LEU A 28 -3.23 -1.68 22.21
CA LEU A 28 -2.30 -1.21 21.20
C LEU A 28 -1.00 -0.85 21.93
N TRP A 29 0.15 -1.32 21.44
CA TRP A 29 1.44 -0.95 22.03
C TRP A 29 2.17 0.04 21.13
N LEU A 30 2.75 1.08 21.72
CA LEU A 30 3.36 2.21 21.01
C LEU A 30 4.78 2.47 21.53
N ARG A 31 5.73 2.69 20.62
CA ARG A 31 7.11 3.04 20.97
C ARG A 31 7.73 3.96 19.93
N GLU A 32 8.29 5.07 20.38
CA GLU A 32 9.14 5.89 19.52
C GLU A 32 10.48 5.18 19.31
N VAL A 33 10.86 5.03 18.03
CA VAL A 33 12.13 4.41 17.66
C VAL A 33 13.11 5.51 17.32
N LYS A 34 14.28 5.47 17.97
CA LYS A 34 15.41 6.31 17.60
C LYS A 34 16.15 5.61 16.47
N ALA A 35 16.14 6.22 15.29
CA ALA A 35 17.01 5.81 14.19
C ALA A 35 18.32 6.61 14.28
N GLU A 36 19.43 6.01 13.87
CA GLU A 36 20.62 6.78 13.54
C GLU A 36 20.30 7.57 12.27
N SER A 37 20.30 8.89 12.37
CA SER A 37 19.97 9.80 11.28
C SER A 37 21.08 10.82 11.10
N ASP A 38 21.26 11.28 9.86
CA ASP A 38 22.19 12.35 9.54
C ASP A 38 21.74 13.66 10.23
N PRO A 39 22.65 14.63 10.47
CA PRO A 39 22.30 15.90 11.11
C PRO A 39 21.18 16.68 10.42
N GLU A 40 20.96 16.43 9.13
CA GLU A 40 19.92 17.06 8.31
C GLU A 40 18.62 16.25 8.22
N ASP A 41 18.54 15.11 8.89
CA ASP A 41 17.34 14.25 8.96
C ASP A 41 16.72 14.29 10.37
N GLU A 42 15.63 15.07 10.48
CA GLU A 42 14.78 15.19 11.66
C GLU A 42 13.57 14.23 11.61
N SER A 43 13.63 13.19 10.76
CA SER A 43 12.54 12.22 10.64
C SER A 43 12.31 11.46 11.94
N ARG A 44 11.03 11.16 12.22
CA ARG A 44 10.62 10.44 13.42
C ARG A 44 10.03 9.09 13.09
N TYR A 45 10.36 8.09 13.90
CA TYR A 45 9.86 6.73 13.74
C TYR A 45 8.98 6.32 14.92
N LEU A 46 7.85 5.70 14.62
CA LEU A 46 6.90 5.19 15.62
C LEU A 46 6.55 3.75 15.29
N GLU A 47 6.82 2.85 16.21
CA GLU A 47 6.31 1.48 16.16
C GLU A 47 4.93 1.40 16.79
N VAL A 48 4.03 0.70 16.11
CA VAL A 48 2.69 0.38 16.55
C VAL A 48 2.51 -1.12 16.47
N VAL A 49 2.23 -1.76 17.60
CA VAL A 49 1.99 -3.21 17.68
C VAL A 49 0.54 -3.46 18.02
N PHE A 50 -0.07 -4.36 17.26
CA PHE A 50 -1.38 -4.95 17.50
C PHE A 50 -1.13 -6.35 18.09
N PRO A 51 -0.95 -6.47 19.43
CA PRO A 51 -0.54 -7.72 20.08
C PRO A 51 -1.57 -8.83 19.87
N ALA A 52 -2.84 -8.47 19.72
CA ALA A 52 -3.92 -9.41 19.44
C ALA A 52 -3.72 -10.19 18.13
N THR A 53 -3.14 -9.58 17.10
CA THR A 53 -2.95 -10.21 15.79
C THR A 53 -1.48 -10.48 15.46
N GLY A 54 -0.55 -10.12 16.36
CA GLY A 54 0.89 -10.20 16.11
C GLY A 54 1.38 -9.31 14.96
N VAL A 55 0.65 -8.23 14.67
CA VAL A 55 0.98 -7.29 13.58
C VAL A 55 1.77 -6.13 14.16
N MET A 56 2.94 -5.85 13.58
CA MET A 56 3.76 -4.69 13.91
C MET A 56 3.89 -3.78 12.70
N VAL A 57 3.68 -2.49 12.93
CA VAL A 57 3.78 -1.45 11.90
C VAL A 57 4.80 -0.42 12.36
N THR A 58 5.82 -0.19 11.53
CA THR A 58 6.72 0.96 11.71
C THR A 58 6.22 2.10 10.85
N LEU A 59 5.99 3.24 11.48
CA LEU A 59 5.60 4.48 10.83
C LEU A 59 6.79 5.44 10.79
N LYS A 60 6.96 6.14 9.67
CA LYS A 60 7.93 7.23 9.51
C LYS A 60 7.19 8.55 9.27
N LYS A 61 7.55 9.59 10.01
CA LYS A 61 7.23 10.97 9.66
C LYS A 61 8.49 11.59 9.08
N THR A 62 8.48 11.81 7.78
CA THR A 62 9.65 12.25 7.00
C THR A 62 9.86 13.74 7.18
N ASP A 63 11.08 14.14 7.55
CA ASP A 63 11.56 15.53 7.55
C ASP A 63 13.08 15.55 7.35
N TYR A 64 13.52 15.67 6.10
CA TYR A 64 14.95 15.78 5.79
C TYR A 64 15.20 16.68 4.58
N THR A 65 16.45 17.13 4.45
CA THR A 65 16.92 17.90 3.30
C THR A 65 17.91 17.07 2.49
N ILE A 66 17.85 17.17 1.16
CA ILE A 66 18.88 16.64 0.26
C ILE A 66 19.73 17.83 -0.22
N PRO A 67 20.93 18.05 0.35
CA PRO A 67 21.79 19.20 0.02
C PRO A 67 22.05 19.35 -1.47
N GLU A 68 22.38 18.24 -2.14
CA GLU A 68 22.82 18.20 -3.54
C GLU A 68 21.70 18.66 -4.49
N LEU A 69 20.45 18.38 -4.12
CA LEU A 69 19.26 18.70 -4.90
C LEU A 69 18.56 19.98 -4.40
N ARG A 70 19.02 20.56 -3.29
CA ARG A 70 18.34 21.65 -2.56
C ARG A 70 16.86 21.35 -2.34
N LEU A 71 16.55 20.08 -2.10
CA LEU A 71 15.18 19.58 -2.01
C LEU A 71 14.84 19.27 -0.55
N LYS A 72 13.77 19.90 -0.05
CA LYS A 72 13.23 19.57 1.27
C LYS A 72 12.13 18.52 1.15
N VAL A 73 12.30 17.39 1.81
CA VAL A 73 11.37 16.27 1.80
C VAL A 73 10.65 16.19 3.13
N GLN A 74 9.34 16.48 3.12
CA GLN A 74 8.50 16.48 4.31
C GLN A 74 7.19 15.73 4.07
N SER A 75 6.74 14.97 5.07
CA SER A 75 5.42 14.36 5.08
C SER A 75 4.47 15.12 6.02
N GLY A 76 3.20 15.29 5.59
CA GLY A 76 2.17 15.93 6.42
C GLY A 76 1.79 15.15 7.68
N GLY A 77 2.21 13.88 7.78
CA GLY A 77 1.96 13.01 8.92
C GLY A 77 2.80 11.73 8.86
N TYR A 78 2.53 10.81 9.79
CA TYR A 78 3.14 9.49 9.80
C TYR A 78 2.65 8.64 8.62
N ARG A 79 3.58 7.97 7.95
CA ARG A 79 3.33 7.01 6.87
C ARG A 79 3.85 5.64 7.24
N ILE A 80 3.23 4.59 6.71
CA ILE A 80 3.69 3.21 6.87
C ILE A 80 5.02 3.08 6.14
N ASN A 81 6.06 2.78 6.91
CA ASN A 81 7.40 2.50 6.42
C ASN A 81 7.61 0.98 6.26
N GLN A 82 7.17 0.22 7.27
CA GLN A 82 7.30 -1.23 7.28
C GLN A 82 6.12 -1.87 7.99
N LEU A 83 5.76 -3.07 7.54
CA LEU A 83 4.70 -3.89 8.13
C LEU A 83 5.19 -5.34 8.27
N CYS A 84 5.07 -5.91 9.47
CA CYS A 84 5.52 -7.26 9.80
C CYS A 84 4.39 -8.08 10.47
N ARG A 85 4.27 -9.37 10.11
CA ARG A 85 3.25 -10.34 10.57
C ARG A 85 3.74 -11.33 11.63
N ASP A 86 4.92 -11.11 12.18
CA ASP A 86 5.50 -12.04 13.13
C ASP A 86 6.25 -11.32 14.25
N THR A 87 5.47 -10.85 15.23
CA THR A 87 6.02 -10.41 16.52
C THR A 87 6.53 -11.57 17.39
N CYS A 88 6.51 -12.83 16.93
CA CYS A 88 7.09 -13.95 17.68
C CYS A 88 8.58 -14.15 17.35
N SER A 89 9.04 -13.80 16.14
CA SER A 89 10.47 -13.79 15.80
C SER A 89 11.19 -12.53 16.28
N HIS A 90 10.51 -11.38 16.28
CA HIS A 90 10.99 -10.20 17.01
C HIS A 90 10.62 -10.37 18.48
N GLN A 91 11.57 -10.33 19.41
CA GLN A 91 11.29 -10.41 20.85
C GLN A 91 10.55 -9.17 21.38
N VAL A 92 9.36 -8.87 20.88
CA VAL A 92 8.55 -7.72 21.27
C VAL A 92 8.00 -7.99 22.67
N ARG A 93 8.48 -7.24 23.66
CA ARG A 93 8.03 -7.36 25.06
C ARG A 93 7.19 -6.15 25.40
N GLN A 94 5.99 -6.36 25.93
CA GLN A 94 5.06 -5.29 26.33
C GLN A 94 5.72 -4.19 27.17
N ARG A 95 6.65 -4.56 28.07
CA ARG A 95 7.37 -3.63 28.96
C ARG A 95 8.17 -2.54 28.24
N ASP A 96 8.52 -2.76 26.97
CA ASP A 96 9.31 -1.82 26.18
C ASP A 96 8.42 -0.78 25.47
N TYR A 97 7.09 -0.88 25.62
CA TYR A 97 6.10 -0.08 24.92
C TYR A 97 5.14 0.61 25.88
N ALA A 98 4.63 1.77 25.46
CA ALA A 98 3.45 2.36 26.07
C ALA A 98 2.20 1.57 25.65
N VAL A 99 1.40 1.13 26.62
CA VAL A 99 0.16 0.41 26.36
C VAL A 99 -1.00 1.39 26.31
N MET A 100 -1.74 1.35 25.22
CA MET A 100 -2.96 2.12 25.02
C MET A 100 -4.14 1.16 24.94
N ASP A 101 -5.09 1.33 25.85
CA ASP A 101 -6.34 0.59 25.80
C ASP A 101 -7.25 1.14 24.70
N ILE A 102 -7.84 0.22 23.94
CA ILE A 102 -8.76 0.52 22.85
C ILE A 102 -10.08 -0.22 23.05
N ASN A 103 -11.18 0.47 22.81
CA ASN A 103 -12.49 -0.16 22.67
C ASN A 103 -12.55 -0.78 21.25
N ILE A 104 -12.42 -2.10 21.17
CA ILE A 104 -12.33 -2.81 19.89
C ILE A 104 -13.69 -2.86 19.19
N GLU A 105 -14.77 -2.92 19.95
CA GLU A 105 -16.15 -2.89 19.46
C GLU A 105 -16.43 -1.56 18.76
N ALA A 106 -16.14 -0.44 19.43
CA ALA A 106 -16.27 0.90 18.86
C ALA A 106 -15.34 1.11 17.65
N LEU A 107 -14.14 0.51 17.66
CA LEU A 107 -13.26 0.55 16.50
C LEU A 107 -13.86 -0.19 15.30
N TYR A 108 -14.41 -1.39 15.50
CA TYR A 108 -15.04 -2.17 14.44
C TYR A 108 -16.31 -1.49 13.90
N GLU A 109 -17.16 -0.98 14.78
CA GLU A 109 -18.32 -0.19 14.39
C GLU A 109 -17.89 0.99 13.52
N ARG A 110 -16.87 1.73 13.94
CA ARG A 110 -16.34 2.86 13.17
C ARG A 110 -15.72 2.44 11.84
N LEU A 111 -15.02 1.31 11.78
CA LEU A 111 -14.47 0.77 10.54
C LEU A 111 -15.60 0.35 9.58
N PHE A 112 -16.68 -0.22 10.11
CA PHE A 112 -17.84 -0.60 9.34
C PHE A 112 -18.57 0.63 8.78
N GLU A 113 -18.81 1.65 9.59
CA GLU A 113 -19.40 2.93 9.16
C GLU A 113 -18.58 3.58 8.04
N THR A 114 -17.26 3.63 8.23
CA THR A 114 -16.33 4.28 7.29
C THR A 114 -15.85 3.37 6.16
N ARG A 115 -16.41 2.15 6.03
CA ARG A 115 -15.92 1.14 5.08
C ARG A 115 -15.97 1.58 3.64
N LEU A 116 -16.90 2.48 3.29
CA LEU A 116 -17.07 3.03 1.93
C LEU A 116 -16.42 4.40 1.74
N GLU A 117 -15.79 5.00 2.76
CA GLU A 117 -15.11 6.29 2.61
C GLU A 117 -13.92 6.18 1.64
N ARG A 118 -13.84 7.10 0.67
CA ARG A 118 -12.84 7.07 -0.38
C ARG A 118 -12.22 8.44 -0.54
N VAL A 119 -10.91 8.45 -0.73
CA VAL A 119 -10.19 9.62 -1.22
C VAL A 119 -9.65 9.21 -2.58
N TYR A 120 -10.18 9.77 -3.65
CA TYR A 120 -9.69 9.47 -4.98
C TYR A 120 -8.43 10.29 -5.27
N PRO A 121 -7.49 9.76 -6.08
CA PRO A 121 -6.44 10.59 -6.66
C PRO A 121 -7.06 11.79 -7.39
N ASP A 122 -6.44 12.95 -7.29
CA ASP A 122 -6.88 14.16 -8.01
C ASP A 122 -6.65 14.02 -9.54
N ALA A 123 -7.05 15.05 -10.31
CA ALA A 123 -6.96 14.99 -11.77
C ALA A 123 -5.51 14.78 -12.27
N ASP A 124 -4.54 15.45 -11.63
CA ASP A 124 -3.14 15.41 -12.02
C ASP A 124 -2.54 14.04 -11.72
N LEU A 125 -2.73 13.53 -10.51
CA LEU A 125 -2.28 12.20 -10.12
C LEU A 125 -2.95 11.10 -10.98
N ARG A 126 -4.25 11.23 -11.28
CA ARG A 126 -4.92 10.31 -12.22
C ARG A 126 -4.30 10.34 -13.61
N GLY A 127 -3.94 11.52 -14.11
CA GLY A 127 -3.25 11.69 -15.39
C GLY A 127 -1.91 10.96 -15.40
N HIS A 128 -1.09 11.18 -14.38
CA HIS A 128 0.20 10.49 -14.25
C HIS A 128 0.06 8.97 -14.13
N LEU A 129 -0.90 8.49 -13.33
CA LEU A 129 -1.18 7.06 -13.19
C LEU A 129 -1.64 6.43 -14.51
N ARG A 130 -2.51 7.11 -15.27
CA ARG A 130 -2.93 6.68 -16.60
C ARG A 130 -1.72 6.53 -17.52
N ASP A 131 -0.90 7.57 -17.62
CA ASP A 131 0.21 7.59 -18.56
C ASP A 131 1.28 6.55 -18.17
N ALA A 132 1.55 6.38 -16.87
CA ALA A 132 2.43 5.33 -16.37
C ALA A 132 1.87 3.92 -16.64
N ALA A 133 0.58 3.68 -16.42
CA ALA A 133 -0.06 2.41 -16.73
C ALA A 133 -0.01 2.09 -18.23
N LEU A 134 -0.24 3.08 -19.10
CA LEU A 134 -0.13 2.89 -20.56
C LEU A 134 1.30 2.54 -20.99
N ARG A 135 2.33 3.15 -20.37
CA ARG A 135 3.73 2.74 -20.58
C ARG A 135 3.97 1.28 -20.16
N GLN A 136 3.50 0.90 -18.97
CA GLN A 136 3.60 -0.49 -18.49
C GLN A 136 2.90 -1.50 -19.43
N ILE A 137 1.74 -1.13 -19.99
CA ILE A 137 1.02 -1.95 -20.97
C ILE A 137 1.83 -2.12 -22.26
N ALA A 138 2.45 -1.05 -22.76
CA ALA A 138 3.28 -1.09 -23.96
C ALA A 138 4.54 -1.94 -23.77
N GLU A 139 5.18 -1.82 -22.61
CA GLU A 139 6.34 -2.63 -22.22
C GLU A 139 5.97 -4.12 -22.12
N THR A 140 4.87 -4.44 -21.44
CA THR A 140 4.41 -5.82 -21.27
C THR A 140 3.94 -6.42 -22.62
N GLY A 141 3.30 -5.61 -23.46
CA GLY A 141 2.86 -6.00 -24.80
C GLY A 141 4.01 -6.29 -25.76
N SER A 142 5.15 -5.60 -25.61
CA SER A 142 6.37 -5.85 -26.42
C SER A 142 7.01 -7.21 -26.12
N HIS A 143 6.83 -7.75 -24.92
CA HIS A 143 7.31 -9.09 -24.55
C HIS A 143 6.32 -10.23 -24.91
N ALA A 144 5.06 -9.90 -25.20
CA ALA A 144 4.02 -10.86 -25.60
C ALA A 144 3.70 -10.86 -27.10
N ALA A 145 4.43 -10.07 -27.90
CA ALA A 145 4.15 -9.84 -29.32
C ALA A 145 4.55 -11.02 -30.22
N THR A 146 3.71 -12.04 -30.26
CA THR A 146 3.51 -12.90 -31.46
C THR A 146 2.09 -12.79 -32.03
N GLY A 147 1.32 -11.77 -31.67
CA GLY A 147 0.02 -11.50 -32.30
C GLY A 147 -0.35 -10.03 -32.25
N GLU A 148 -0.79 -9.49 -33.38
CA GLU A 148 -1.34 -8.15 -33.54
C GLU A 148 -2.37 -7.86 -32.46
N ARG A 149 -1.99 -7.10 -31.45
CA ARG A 149 -2.96 -6.56 -30.51
C ARG A 149 -3.75 -5.51 -31.26
N LYS A 150 -4.93 -5.88 -31.77
CA LYS A 150 -5.93 -4.91 -32.23
C LYS A 150 -6.04 -3.83 -31.16
N ARG A 151 -6.01 -2.57 -31.59
CA ARG A 151 -6.10 -1.39 -30.71
C ARG A 151 -7.49 -1.38 -30.07
N GLU A 152 -7.65 -2.19 -29.04
CA GLU A 152 -8.86 -2.24 -28.22
C GLU A 152 -8.77 -1.13 -27.16
N PRO A 153 -9.91 -0.61 -26.68
CA PRO A 153 -9.94 0.29 -25.54
C PRO A 153 -9.22 -0.35 -24.34
N VAL A 154 -8.48 0.46 -23.60
CA VAL A 154 -7.83 0.02 -22.36
C VAL A 154 -8.73 0.39 -21.19
N THR A 155 -9.08 -0.59 -20.36
CA THR A 155 -9.86 -0.36 -19.14
C THR A 155 -8.99 -0.47 -17.90
N LEU A 156 -8.86 0.66 -17.20
CA LEU A 156 -8.13 0.77 -15.94
C LEU A 156 -9.10 1.01 -14.78
N PHE A 157 -8.85 0.34 -13.66
CA PHE A 157 -9.53 0.58 -12.40
C PHE A 157 -8.52 1.11 -11.38
N ILE A 158 -8.68 2.36 -10.96
CA ILE A 158 -7.76 3.04 -10.06
C ILE A 158 -8.35 3.02 -8.64
N ALA A 159 -7.64 2.41 -7.69
CA ALA A 159 -8.06 2.36 -6.30
C ALA A 159 -8.03 3.76 -5.63
N PRO A 160 -8.79 3.95 -4.53
CA PRO A 160 -8.65 5.15 -3.70
C PRO A 160 -7.21 5.34 -3.21
N PHE A 161 -6.72 6.59 -3.19
CA PHE A 161 -5.41 6.95 -2.70
C PHE A 161 -5.27 6.67 -1.20
N GLN A 162 -4.17 6.00 -0.82
CA GLN A 162 -3.86 5.69 0.56
C GLN A 162 -2.75 6.62 1.06
N SER A 163 -3.11 7.80 1.57
CA SER A 163 -2.13 8.79 2.04
C SER A 163 -1.19 8.26 3.13
N ILE A 164 -1.68 7.36 3.99
CA ILE A 164 -0.89 6.77 5.06
C ILE A 164 0.14 5.76 4.55
N ALA A 165 -0.08 5.11 3.40
CA ALA A 165 0.89 4.21 2.79
C ALA A 165 1.61 4.84 1.59
N ASN A 166 1.22 6.06 1.21
CA ASN A 166 1.65 6.75 0.00
C ASN A 166 1.64 5.85 -1.24
N GLU A 167 0.51 5.17 -1.44
CA GLU A 167 0.36 4.19 -2.51
C GLU A 167 -0.98 4.31 -3.25
N VAL A 168 -0.96 3.89 -4.51
CA VAL A 168 -2.16 3.71 -5.35
C VAL A 168 -2.03 2.39 -6.09
N TRP A 169 -3.12 1.64 -6.13
CA TRP A 169 -3.23 0.43 -6.93
C TRP A 169 -4.02 0.70 -8.22
N VAL A 170 -3.58 0.11 -9.32
CA VAL A 170 -4.25 0.19 -10.62
C VAL A 170 -4.39 -1.21 -11.19
N PHE A 171 -5.62 -1.60 -11.52
CA PHE A 171 -5.90 -2.87 -12.18
C PHE A 171 -6.22 -2.64 -13.65
N TRP A 172 -5.61 -3.42 -14.52
CA TRP A 172 -5.89 -3.44 -15.95
C TRP A 172 -6.72 -4.67 -16.32
N GLU A 173 -7.93 -4.42 -16.80
CA GLU A 173 -8.95 -5.45 -16.98
C GLU A 173 -8.60 -6.45 -18.08
N GLU A 174 -8.13 -5.98 -19.24
CA GLU A 174 -7.88 -6.85 -20.39
C GLU A 174 -6.60 -7.70 -20.19
N GLY A 175 -5.59 -7.12 -19.55
CA GLY A 175 -4.33 -7.83 -19.27
C GLY A 175 -4.34 -8.67 -17.99
N LYS A 176 -5.35 -8.50 -17.13
CA LYS A 176 -5.41 -9.12 -15.79
C LYS A 176 -4.16 -8.83 -14.94
N LEU A 177 -3.61 -7.63 -15.11
CA LEU A 177 -2.42 -7.18 -14.38
C LEU A 177 -2.82 -6.15 -13.32
N LEU A 178 -2.13 -6.23 -12.19
CA LEU A 178 -2.31 -5.33 -11.08
C LEU A 178 -0.98 -4.63 -10.79
N TRP A 179 -1.00 -3.30 -10.78
CA TRP A 179 0.15 -2.49 -10.43
C TRP A 179 -0.06 -1.78 -9.10
N ARG A 180 1.01 -1.75 -8.29
CA ARG A 180 1.13 -0.93 -7.09
C ARG A 180 2.16 0.15 -7.34
N PHE A 181 1.72 1.40 -7.28
CA PHE A 181 2.55 2.59 -7.38
C PHE A 181 2.86 3.08 -5.97
N THR A 182 4.15 3.30 -5.69
CA THR A 182 4.65 3.80 -4.41
C THR A 182 5.77 4.80 -4.63
N SER A 183 6.05 5.66 -3.66
CA SER A 183 7.24 6.50 -3.68
C SER A 183 7.64 6.89 -2.25
N ASP A 184 8.91 7.26 -2.08
CA ASP A 184 9.43 7.81 -0.83
C ASP A 184 8.93 9.25 -0.61
N ILE A 185 8.59 9.96 -1.70
CA ILE A 185 7.99 11.30 -1.70
C ILE A 185 6.50 11.17 -2.02
N ASP A 186 5.66 12.09 -1.51
CA ASP A 186 4.21 12.08 -1.76
C ASP A 186 3.84 11.94 -3.24
N LEU A 187 3.11 10.87 -3.60
CA LEU A 187 2.69 10.60 -4.98
C LEU A 187 1.82 11.74 -5.56
N ALA A 188 1.11 12.49 -4.72
CA ALA A 188 0.33 13.64 -5.16
C ALA A 188 1.19 14.84 -5.59
N ARG A 189 2.49 14.86 -5.29
CA ARG A 189 3.39 15.95 -5.72
C ARG A 189 3.87 15.72 -7.15
N PRO A 190 3.68 16.69 -8.08
CA PRO A 190 4.09 16.54 -9.47
C PRO A 190 5.59 16.22 -9.66
N ALA A 191 6.45 16.77 -8.80
CA ALA A 191 7.91 16.56 -8.86
C ALA A 191 8.31 15.08 -8.80
N VAL A 192 7.53 14.23 -8.12
CA VAL A 192 7.80 12.78 -7.99
C VAL A 192 7.80 12.08 -9.35
N TRP A 193 6.92 12.53 -10.24
CA TRP A 193 6.72 11.97 -11.58
C TRP A 193 7.73 12.48 -12.60
N GLN A 194 8.52 13.50 -12.26
CA GLN A 194 9.55 14.07 -13.14
C GLN A 194 10.92 13.40 -12.95
N HIS A 195 11.18 12.81 -11.78
CA HIS A 195 12.49 12.28 -11.40
C HIS A 195 12.55 10.75 -11.30
N ASP A 196 11.57 10.04 -11.88
CA ASP A 196 11.46 8.56 -11.88
C ASP A 196 11.56 7.92 -10.48
N THR A 197 11.12 8.66 -9.46
CA THR A 197 11.13 8.22 -8.05
C THR A 197 9.92 7.35 -7.69
N VAL A 198 9.08 7.02 -8.67
CA VAL A 198 7.90 6.17 -8.49
C VAL A 198 8.31 4.73 -8.71
N ARG A 199 8.17 3.91 -7.67
CA ARG A 199 8.37 2.47 -7.75
C ARG A 199 7.06 1.82 -8.17
N VAL A 200 7.13 1.00 -9.22
CA VAL A 200 5.99 0.22 -9.74
C VAL A 200 6.25 -1.25 -9.48
N ARG A 201 5.34 -1.90 -8.75
CA ARG A 201 5.32 -3.36 -8.59
C ARG A 201 4.15 -3.93 -9.40
N MET A 202 4.42 -4.94 -10.21
CA MET A 202 3.42 -5.61 -11.04
C MET A 202 3.14 -7.02 -10.52
N TYR A 203 1.87 -7.42 -10.57
CA TYR A 203 1.40 -8.77 -10.33
C TYR A 203 0.50 -9.21 -11.49
N ASP A 204 0.84 -10.33 -12.12
CA ASP A 204 -0.08 -11.10 -12.97
C ASP A 204 -1.08 -11.82 -12.05
N THR A 205 -2.33 -11.36 -12.05
CA THR A 205 -3.34 -11.89 -11.11
C THR A 205 -3.71 -13.35 -11.36
N LEU A 206 -3.34 -13.91 -12.52
CA LEU A 206 -3.58 -15.31 -12.86
C LEU A 206 -2.38 -16.20 -12.52
N LYS A 207 -1.15 -15.69 -12.65
CA LYS A 207 0.08 -16.49 -12.50
C LYS A 207 0.85 -16.27 -11.20
N GLN A 208 0.71 -15.09 -10.59
CA GLN A 208 1.46 -14.69 -9.39
C GLN A 208 0.60 -14.65 -8.13
N THR A 209 -0.53 -15.36 -8.16
CA THR A 209 -1.43 -15.54 -7.02
C THR A 209 -1.22 -16.91 -6.39
N VAL A 210 -0.86 -16.94 -5.10
CA VAL A 210 -0.76 -18.17 -4.29
C VAL A 210 -1.87 -18.22 -3.25
N VAL A 211 -2.21 -19.39 -2.71
CA VAL A 211 -3.16 -19.49 -1.59
C VAL A 211 -2.52 -18.95 -0.32
N SER A 212 -1.26 -19.34 -0.06
CA SER A 212 -0.49 -18.93 1.10
C SER A 212 0.96 -18.62 0.73
N HIS A 213 1.60 -17.74 1.51
CA HIS A 213 3.05 -17.51 1.44
C HIS A 213 3.86 -18.76 1.80
N GLU A 214 3.24 -19.81 2.37
CA GLU A 214 3.89 -21.11 2.58
C GLU A 214 4.26 -21.83 1.27
N GLU A 215 3.52 -21.58 0.18
CA GLU A 215 3.83 -22.17 -1.14
C GLU A 215 5.10 -21.57 -1.75
N ARG A 216 5.37 -20.30 -1.44
CA ARG A 216 6.51 -19.53 -1.92
C ARG A 216 7.06 -18.64 -0.79
N PRO A 217 7.72 -19.23 0.23
CA PRO A 217 8.17 -18.48 1.40
C PRO A 217 9.14 -17.36 1.02
N CYS A 218 8.84 -16.15 1.47
CA CYS A 218 9.66 -14.95 1.26
C CYS A 218 9.88 -14.56 -0.23
N ASP A 219 9.09 -15.10 -1.15
CA ASP A 219 9.15 -14.72 -2.56
C ASP A 219 8.20 -13.55 -2.83
N ASP A 220 8.75 -12.35 -2.85
CA ASP A 220 7.99 -11.11 -3.03
C ASP A 220 7.31 -10.99 -4.41
N ARG A 221 7.62 -11.89 -5.35
CA ARG A 221 7.01 -11.96 -6.69
C ARG A 221 5.60 -12.53 -6.64
N PHE A 222 5.20 -13.17 -5.55
CA PHE A 222 3.87 -13.73 -5.37
C PHE A 222 3.08 -12.92 -4.33
N ALA A 223 1.77 -12.87 -4.52
CA ALA A 223 0.83 -12.32 -3.57
C ALA A 223 -0.22 -13.38 -3.22
N THR A 224 -0.75 -13.35 -2.00
CA THR A 224 -1.80 -14.30 -1.62
C THR A 224 -3.12 -13.97 -2.31
N ARG A 225 -4.01 -14.96 -2.40
CA ARG A 225 -5.37 -14.80 -2.89
C ARG A 225 -6.14 -13.71 -2.13
N ASP A 226 -5.95 -13.60 -0.81
CA ASP A 226 -6.55 -12.52 -0.01
C ASP A 226 -5.98 -11.15 -0.39
N GLN A 227 -4.66 -11.01 -0.54
CA GLN A 227 -4.02 -9.77 -0.98
C GLN A 227 -4.51 -9.31 -2.35
N ILE A 228 -4.53 -10.22 -3.33
CA ILE A 228 -5.04 -9.93 -4.69
C ILE A 228 -6.53 -9.62 -4.65
N GLY A 229 -7.33 -10.41 -3.93
CA GLY A 229 -8.77 -10.20 -3.79
C GLY A 229 -9.11 -8.83 -3.20
N ARG A 230 -8.38 -8.39 -2.17
CA ARG A 230 -8.53 -7.05 -1.58
C ARG A 230 -8.10 -5.96 -2.54
N ALA A 231 -6.99 -6.14 -3.24
CA ALA A 231 -6.55 -5.15 -4.21
C ALA A 231 -7.56 -4.98 -5.35
N LEU A 232 -8.07 -6.09 -5.88
CA LEU A 232 -9.15 -6.07 -6.88
C LEU A 232 -10.44 -5.45 -6.33
N TYR A 233 -10.84 -5.76 -5.10
CA TYR A 233 -12.00 -5.12 -4.48
C TYR A 233 -11.80 -3.60 -4.38
N ASN A 234 -10.63 -3.15 -3.93
CA ASN A 234 -10.33 -1.72 -3.82
C ASN A 234 -10.25 -1.03 -5.20
N CYS A 235 -9.77 -1.70 -6.24
CA CYS A 235 -9.74 -1.15 -7.60
C CYS A 235 -11.13 -1.15 -8.26
N ILE A 236 -11.82 -2.30 -8.29
CA ILE A 236 -13.04 -2.52 -9.06
C ILE A 236 -14.27 -1.98 -8.35
N ILE A 237 -14.40 -2.23 -7.04
CA ILE A 237 -15.62 -1.89 -6.27
C ILE A 237 -15.49 -0.49 -5.65
N LEU A 238 -14.35 -0.19 -5.04
CA LEU A 238 -14.13 1.11 -4.39
C LEU A 238 -13.46 2.14 -5.29
N GLY A 239 -12.80 1.70 -6.36
CA GLY A 239 -12.02 2.58 -7.22
C GLY A 239 -12.85 3.35 -8.24
N SER A 240 -12.15 3.91 -9.21
CA SER A 240 -12.73 4.62 -10.34
C SER A 240 -12.31 3.95 -11.65
N LYS A 241 -13.28 3.69 -12.53
CA LYS A 241 -13.04 3.19 -13.88
C LYS A 241 -12.57 4.32 -14.79
N LEU A 242 -11.52 4.06 -15.56
CA LEU A 242 -11.00 4.90 -16.61
C LEU A 242 -10.89 4.07 -17.89
N THR A 243 -11.61 4.46 -18.93
CA THR A 243 -11.49 3.84 -20.25
C THR A 243 -10.71 4.77 -21.16
N VAL A 244 -9.58 4.28 -21.67
CA VAL A 244 -8.74 4.99 -22.65
C VAL A 244 -9.11 4.47 -24.04
N PRO A 245 -9.60 5.34 -24.94
CA PRO A 245 -9.91 4.92 -26.30
C PRO A 245 -8.62 4.53 -27.03
N PRO A 246 -8.72 3.70 -28.08
CA PRO A 246 -7.57 3.40 -28.91
C PRO A 246 -7.02 4.67 -29.56
N ALA A 247 -5.69 4.77 -29.67
CA ALA A 247 -5.03 5.91 -30.30
C ALA A 247 -5.54 6.09 -31.74
N SER A 248 -6.18 7.24 -31.99
CA SER A 248 -6.59 7.68 -33.33
C SER A 248 -5.35 8.08 -34.13
N GLN A 249 -5.34 7.80 -35.44
CA GLN A 249 -4.23 8.14 -36.34
C GLN A 249 -4.08 9.64 -36.51
#